data_AF-K1XSI0-F1
#
_entry.id   AF-K1XSI0-F1
#
_cell.length_a   1.000
_cell.length_b   1.000
_cell.length_c   1.000
_cell.angle_alpha   90.00
_cell.angle_beta   90.00
_cell.angle_gamma   90.00
#
_symmetry.space_group_name_H-M   'P 1'
#
loop_
_entity.id
_entity.type
_entity.pdbx_description
1 polymer ?
#
loop_
_entity_poly.entity_id
_entity_poly.type
_entity_poly.pdbx_seq_one_letter_code
_entity_poly.pdbx_strand_id
1 'polypeptide(L)'
;MRQLEKQLKNLINDPSMRVDDALRTRSFETILSRIDAEPVQLHKVADQINYFRFVASQAFLRPAAMVASIFVLVLGGWITTVNASFDSVPGDALYGVKLATERAQLTFAASDEKKMKLHVEFAKRRLTEVEQILSSDSKQKEELVKVAVGQFTNQMDEVNQQISNIKISNATQAAELAVIADEQSSAISKLLASANLENKEADEAVNNVNEQVVEVLVGETEKLPSELNTQNLSNKFSNDLLSIEIQQKALLGRLVVLQNVLPQYPEVEQKYIAELLRVRNEFLGLNDKSAEAMNLFAVGGYRKAFELIAQMRITIDSGRALVTEAELAITDAAVAQEQEQNIQEEEQKETTVEAETSI
;
A
#
# COMPACT_ATOMS: atom_id res chain seq x y z
N MET A 1 -32.33 -22.72 -26.79
CA MET A 1 -31.66 -23.69 -25.90
C MET A 1 -31.87 -25.15 -26.31
N ARG A 2 -33.11 -25.67 -26.49
CA ARG A 2 -33.33 -27.12 -26.79
C ARG A 2 -32.94 -27.62 -28.20
N GLN A 3 -32.73 -26.74 -29.18
CA GLN A 3 -32.28 -27.14 -30.52
C GLN A 3 -30.75 -27.36 -30.62
N LEU A 4 -29.96 -26.57 -29.88
CA LEU A 4 -28.50 -26.68 -29.87
C LEU A 4 -28.02 -28.00 -29.23
N GLU A 5 -28.69 -28.42 -28.16
CA GLU A 5 -28.40 -29.66 -27.44
C GLU A 5 -28.73 -30.91 -28.28
N LYS A 6 -29.76 -30.82 -29.14
CA LYS A 6 -30.11 -31.87 -30.10
C LYS A 6 -29.07 -32.00 -31.22
N GLN A 7 -28.48 -30.88 -31.65
CA GLN A 7 -27.43 -30.89 -32.67
C GLN A 7 -26.11 -31.47 -32.14
N LEU A 8 -25.74 -31.17 -30.89
CA LEU A 8 -24.56 -31.75 -30.22
C LEU A 8 -24.67 -33.26 -29.97
N LYS A 9 -25.85 -33.75 -29.56
CA LYS A 9 -26.07 -35.20 -29.36
C LYS A 9 -26.05 -36.00 -30.66
N ASN A 10 -26.37 -35.39 -31.79
CA ASN A 10 -26.28 -36.04 -33.10
C ASN A 10 -24.84 -36.11 -33.62
N LEU A 11 -23.99 -35.13 -33.30
CA LEU A 11 -22.56 -35.12 -33.68
C LEU A 11 -21.73 -36.16 -32.93
N ILE A 12 -22.03 -36.39 -31.64
CA ILE A 12 -21.31 -37.39 -30.82
C ILE A 12 -21.62 -38.83 -31.24
N ASN A 13 -22.76 -39.07 -31.88
CA ASN A 13 -23.20 -40.39 -32.32
C ASN A 13 -22.90 -40.67 -33.81
N ASP A 14 -22.10 -39.83 -34.47
CA ASP A 14 -21.70 -40.04 -35.87
C ASP A 14 -20.67 -41.20 -35.96
N PRO A 15 -20.97 -42.28 -36.70
CA PRO A 15 -20.07 -43.42 -36.87
C PRO A 15 -18.72 -43.07 -37.49
N SER A 16 -18.59 -41.92 -38.19
CA SER A 16 -17.34 -41.47 -38.80
C SER A 16 -16.28 -40.96 -37.80
N MET A 17 -16.66 -40.74 -36.53
CA MET A 17 -15.73 -40.34 -35.46
C MET A 17 -15.26 -41.51 -34.56
N ARG A 18 -15.61 -42.75 -34.89
CA ARG A 18 -15.06 -43.93 -34.21
C ARG A 18 -13.78 -44.38 -34.92
N VAL A 19 -12.65 -44.30 -34.23
CA VAL A 19 -11.38 -44.86 -34.71
C VAL A 19 -11.53 -46.37 -34.87
N ASP A 20 -11.29 -46.87 -36.08
CA ASP A 20 -11.37 -48.28 -36.44
C ASP A 20 -10.35 -49.12 -35.64
N ASP A 21 -10.80 -50.17 -34.96
CA ASP A 21 -9.95 -51.04 -34.11
C ASP A 21 -8.86 -51.75 -34.93
N ALA A 22 -9.03 -51.87 -36.25
CA ALA A 22 -8.01 -52.39 -37.16
C ALA A 22 -6.80 -51.45 -37.31
N LEU A 23 -6.99 -50.12 -37.19
CA LEU A 23 -5.91 -49.13 -37.25
C LEU A 23 -5.07 -49.11 -35.97
N ARG A 24 -5.69 -49.40 -34.83
CA ARG A 24 -5.01 -49.49 -33.52
C ARG A 24 -4.09 -50.72 -33.42
N THR A 25 -4.49 -51.81 -34.07
CA THR A 25 -3.73 -53.08 -34.01
C THR A 25 -2.51 -53.06 -34.95
N ARG A 26 -2.64 -52.51 -36.17
CA ARG A 26 -1.52 -52.38 -37.12
C ARG A 26 -0.41 -51.42 -36.67
N SER A 27 -0.78 -50.35 -35.98
CA SER A 27 0.20 -49.39 -35.45
C SER A 27 0.99 -49.97 -34.28
N PHE A 28 0.39 -50.84 -33.47
CA PHE A 28 1.05 -51.47 -32.34
C PHE A 28 2.05 -52.58 -32.76
N GLU A 29 1.71 -53.43 -33.74
CA GLU A 29 2.65 -54.43 -34.28
C GLU A 29 3.87 -53.80 -34.99
N THR A 30 3.67 -52.65 -35.65
CA THR A 30 4.76 -51.92 -36.31
C THR A 30 5.74 -51.32 -35.30
N ILE A 31 5.28 -51.01 -34.08
CA ILE A 31 6.12 -50.50 -32.99
C ILE A 31 6.84 -51.65 -32.28
N LEU A 32 6.15 -52.77 -32.01
CA LEU A 32 6.75 -53.93 -31.34
C LEU A 32 7.83 -54.62 -32.20
N SER A 33 7.62 -54.73 -33.52
CA SER A 33 8.62 -55.30 -34.44
C SER A 33 9.90 -54.48 -34.60
N ARG A 34 9.93 -53.24 -34.09
CA ARG A 34 11.13 -52.39 -34.02
C ARG A 34 11.78 -52.35 -32.64
N ILE A 35 11.21 -53.02 -31.63
CA ILE A 35 11.74 -53.03 -30.26
C ILE A 35 12.63 -54.26 -29.99
N ASP A 36 12.52 -55.34 -30.76
CA ASP A 36 13.24 -56.61 -30.48
C ASP A 36 14.52 -56.87 -31.29
N ALA A 37 15.12 -55.87 -31.93
CA ALA A 37 16.34 -56.10 -32.72
C ALA A 37 17.37 -54.98 -32.61
N GLU A 38 17.85 -54.72 -31.39
CA GLU A 38 19.29 -54.55 -31.10
C GLU A 38 19.50 -54.50 -29.58
N PRO A 39 20.52 -55.18 -29.02
CA PRO A 39 20.83 -55.07 -27.60
C PRO A 39 21.25 -53.64 -27.30
N VAL A 40 20.43 -52.94 -26.51
CA VAL A 40 20.75 -51.61 -25.98
C VAL A 40 22.05 -51.72 -25.17
N GLN A 41 23.17 -51.32 -25.77
CA GLN A 41 24.33 -50.93 -25.00
C GLN A 41 23.94 -49.66 -24.24
N LEU A 42 23.62 -49.83 -22.96
CA LEU A 42 23.46 -48.77 -21.99
C LEU A 42 24.74 -47.92 -21.97
N HIS A 43 24.81 -46.91 -22.85
CA HIS A 43 25.75 -45.81 -22.67
C HIS A 43 25.31 -45.09 -21.40
N LYS A 44 26.09 -45.34 -20.35
CA LYS A 44 25.92 -44.81 -19.01
C LYS A 44 25.74 -43.30 -19.06
N VAL A 45 24.86 -42.79 -18.19
CA VAL A 45 24.61 -41.37 -17.86
C VAL A 45 25.88 -40.56 -17.52
N ALA A 46 27.05 -41.21 -17.48
CA ALA A 46 28.36 -40.58 -17.34
C ALA A 46 28.71 -39.59 -18.47
N ASP A 47 28.17 -39.74 -19.69
CA ASP A 47 28.57 -38.86 -20.81
C ASP A 47 27.87 -37.49 -20.84
N GLN A 48 26.70 -37.34 -20.21
CA GLN A 48 26.06 -36.02 -20.07
C GLN A 48 26.73 -35.15 -19.00
N ILE A 49 27.26 -35.77 -17.93
CA ILE A 49 28.06 -35.09 -16.91
C ILE A 49 29.44 -34.70 -17.47
N ASN A 50 29.99 -35.49 -18.40
CA ASN A 50 31.26 -35.18 -19.06
C ASN A 50 31.15 -34.02 -20.05
N TYR A 51 30.03 -33.83 -20.74
CA TYR A 51 29.81 -32.64 -21.59
C TYR A 51 29.80 -31.34 -20.76
N PHE A 52 29.09 -31.34 -19.63
CA PHE A 52 29.07 -30.19 -18.72
C PHE A 52 30.43 -29.95 -18.04
N ARG A 53 31.18 -31.01 -17.68
CA ARG A 53 32.55 -30.90 -17.18
C ARG A 53 33.55 -30.45 -18.24
N PHE A 54 33.36 -30.80 -19.52
CA PHE A 54 34.20 -30.38 -20.64
C PHE A 54 34.01 -28.90 -21.00
N VAL A 55 32.75 -28.42 -21.02
CA VAL A 55 32.42 -27.00 -21.22
C VAL A 55 32.87 -26.15 -20.03
N ALA A 56 32.66 -26.63 -18.79
CA ALA A 56 33.11 -25.93 -17.59
C ALA A 56 34.65 -25.90 -17.42
N SER A 57 35.37 -26.95 -17.86
CA SER A 57 36.84 -26.99 -17.79
C SER A 57 37.53 -26.17 -18.89
N GLN A 58 36.85 -25.80 -19.97
CA GLN A 58 37.38 -24.88 -20.98
C GLN A 58 36.95 -23.42 -20.78
N ALA A 59 35.92 -23.16 -19.98
CA ALA A 59 35.49 -21.79 -19.63
C ALA A 59 36.24 -21.18 -18.42
N PHE A 60 37.10 -21.94 -17.75
CA PHE A 60 37.78 -21.52 -16.52
C PHE A 60 39.03 -20.63 -16.72
N LEU A 61 39.35 -20.20 -17.94
CA LEU A 61 40.58 -19.44 -18.24
C LEU A 61 40.37 -18.02 -18.77
N ARG A 62 39.14 -17.48 -18.74
CA ARG A 62 38.92 -16.07 -19.12
C ARG A 62 38.04 -15.34 -18.10
N PRO A 63 38.51 -14.23 -17.49
CA PRO A 63 37.71 -13.45 -16.54
C PRO A 63 36.39 -12.94 -17.15
N ALA A 64 36.32 -12.75 -18.47
CA ALA A 64 35.10 -12.40 -19.18
C ALA A 64 34.04 -13.51 -19.20
N ALA A 65 34.44 -14.79 -19.23
CA ALA A 65 33.51 -15.92 -19.24
C ALA A 65 32.83 -16.10 -17.87
N MET A 66 33.54 -15.82 -16.78
CA MET A 66 32.98 -15.84 -15.42
C MET A 66 31.95 -14.73 -15.22
N VAL A 67 32.22 -13.51 -15.71
CA VAL A 67 31.25 -12.40 -15.69
C VAL A 67 30.04 -12.74 -16.56
N ALA A 68 30.24 -13.31 -17.75
CA ALA A 68 29.14 -13.75 -18.61
C ALA A 68 28.34 -14.91 -17.99
N SER A 69 28.97 -15.81 -17.24
CA SER A 69 28.28 -16.92 -16.54
C SER A 69 27.44 -16.41 -15.38
N ILE A 70 27.93 -15.42 -14.62
CA ILE A 70 27.15 -14.72 -13.60
C ILE A 70 26.00 -13.95 -14.26
N PHE A 71 26.26 -13.28 -15.38
CA PHE A 71 25.21 -12.60 -16.16
C PHE A 71 24.16 -13.58 -16.68
N VAL A 72 24.54 -14.76 -17.17
CA VAL A 72 23.62 -15.80 -17.67
C VAL A 72 22.95 -16.57 -16.53
N LEU A 73 23.51 -16.63 -15.33
CA LEU A 73 22.81 -17.18 -14.16
C LEU A 73 21.80 -16.17 -13.59
N VAL A 74 22.15 -14.89 -13.57
CA VAL A 74 21.25 -13.78 -13.19
C VAL A 74 20.14 -13.61 -14.23
N LEU A 75 20.45 -13.67 -15.53
CA LEU A 75 19.49 -13.51 -16.63
C LEU A 75 18.83 -14.82 -17.09
N GLY A 76 19.43 -15.99 -16.85
CA GLY A 76 18.89 -17.29 -17.23
C GLY A 76 17.81 -17.80 -16.28
N GLY A 77 17.76 -17.26 -15.05
CA GLY A 77 16.60 -17.38 -14.16
C GLY A 77 15.45 -16.39 -14.47
N TRP A 78 15.65 -15.45 -15.39
CA TRP A 78 14.79 -14.27 -15.59
C TRP A 78 13.41 -14.56 -16.19
N ILE A 79 13.22 -15.67 -16.92
CA ILE A 79 11.89 -15.98 -17.48
C ILE A 79 10.90 -16.40 -16.37
N THR A 80 11.39 -16.94 -15.25
CA THR A 80 10.55 -17.29 -14.09
C THR A 80 10.59 -16.25 -12.96
N THR A 81 11.68 -15.49 -12.80
CA THR A 81 11.83 -14.53 -11.69
C THR A 81 11.25 -13.14 -11.97
N VAL A 82 11.08 -12.71 -13.22
CA VAL A 82 10.45 -11.41 -13.52
C VAL A 82 9.03 -11.34 -12.99
N ASN A 83 8.25 -12.40 -13.13
CA ASN A 83 6.87 -12.42 -12.65
C ASN A 83 6.79 -12.41 -11.11
N ALA A 84 7.71 -13.10 -10.42
CA ALA A 84 7.80 -13.08 -8.96
C ALA A 84 8.33 -11.77 -8.39
N SER A 85 9.16 -11.03 -9.14
CA SER A 85 9.65 -9.70 -8.72
C SER A 85 8.56 -8.62 -8.75
N PHE A 86 7.49 -8.79 -9.54
CA PHE A 86 6.38 -7.83 -9.56
C PHE A 86 5.55 -7.89 -8.28
N ASP A 87 5.41 -9.07 -7.68
CA ASP A 87 4.66 -9.29 -6.44
C ASP A 87 5.52 -9.15 -5.18
N SER A 88 6.82 -8.89 -5.29
CA SER A 88 7.72 -8.85 -4.13
C SER A 88 7.48 -7.62 -3.24
N VAL A 89 7.33 -7.78 -1.94
CA VAL A 89 7.18 -6.66 -0.97
C VAL A 89 8.53 -6.28 -0.35
N PRO A 90 8.65 -5.12 0.36
CA PRO A 90 9.80 -4.87 1.22
C PRO A 90 10.16 -6.09 2.08
N GLY A 91 11.45 -6.44 2.10
CA GLY A 91 11.96 -7.63 2.80
C GLY A 91 12.13 -8.86 1.91
N ASP A 92 11.50 -8.91 0.73
CA ASP A 92 11.67 -10.02 -0.21
C ASP A 92 12.99 -9.94 -0.98
N ALA A 93 13.57 -11.11 -1.31
CA ALA A 93 14.86 -11.20 -1.99
C ALA A 93 14.92 -10.48 -3.34
N LEU A 94 13.81 -10.44 -4.09
CA LEU A 94 13.74 -9.81 -5.41
C LEU A 94 13.29 -8.34 -5.36
N TYR A 95 13.04 -7.78 -4.17
CA TYR A 95 12.55 -6.41 -4.05
C TYR A 95 13.54 -5.37 -4.57
N GLY A 96 14.84 -5.57 -4.33
CA GLY A 96 15.88 -4.71 -4.90
C GLY A 96 15.89 -4.71 -6.43
N VAL A 97 15.53 -5.84 -7.07
CA VAL A 97 15.41 -5.95 -8.52
C VAL A 97 14.18 -5.19 -9.04
N LYS A 98 13.06 -5.24 -8.31
CA LYS A 98 11.87 -4.41 -8.59
C LYS A 98 12.25 -2.92 -8.62
N LEU A 99 12.89 -2.43 -7.56
CA LEU A 99 13.28 -1.01 -7.46
C LEU A 99 14.29 -0.60 -8.55
N ALA A 100 15.23 -1.47 -8.90
CA ALA A 100 16.18 -1.22 -10.00
C ALA A 100 15.45 -1.11 -11.35
N THR A 101 14.44 -1.96 -11.58
CA THR A 101 13.62 -1.94 -12.80
C THR A 101 12.78 -0.66 -12.88
N GLU A 102 12.18 -0.23 -11.77
CA GLU A 102 11.43 1.02 -11.67
C GLU A 102 12.31 2.26 -11.97
N ARG A 103 13.53 2.30 -11.42
CA ARG A 103 14.50 3.36 -11.73
C ARG A 103 14.93 3.38 -13.20
N ALA A 104 15.09 2.20 -13.82
CA ALA A 104 15.38 2.12 -15.25
C ALA A 104 14.20 2.69 -16.07
N GLN A 105 12.95 2.34 -15.73
CA GLN A 105 11.76 2.88 -16.38
C GLN A 105 11.72 4.42 -16.31
N LEU A 106 12.02 5.01 -15.15
CA LEU A 106 12.11 6.47 -15.00
C LEU A 106 13.24 7.08 -15.83
N THR A 107 14.40 6.44 -15.88
CA THR A 107 15.57 6.92 -16.65
C THR A 107 15.29 6.95 -18.15
N PHE A 108 14.55 5.95 -18.65
CA PHE A 108 14.18 5.86 -20.08
C PHE A 108 12.88 6.60 -20.43
N ALA A 109 12.20 7.22 -19.46
CA ALA A 109 11.01 8.01 -19.71
C ALA A 109 11.37 9.36 -20.37
N ALA A 110 10.94 9.53 -21.63
CA ALA A 110 11.34 10.65 -22.48
C ALA A 110 10.66 12.00 -22.16
N SER A 111 9.63 12.04 -21.31
CA SER A 111 8.90 13.27 -20.96
C SER A 111 8.52 13.30 -19.49
N ASP A 112 8.36 14.50 -18.93
CA ASP A 112 7.94 14.69 -17.54
C ASP A 112 6.54 14.13 -17.30
N GLU A 113 5.65 14.20 -18.28
CA GLU A 113 4.34 13.55 -18.24
C GLU A 113 4.44 12.03 -18.06
N LYS A 114 5.36 11.37 -18.79
CA LYS A 114 5.57 9.92 -18.65
C LYS A 114 6.19 9.58 -17.31
N LYS A 115 7.11 10.40 -16.80
CA LYS A 115 7.68 10.24 -15.47
C LYS A 115 6.59 10.35 -14.40
N MET A 116 5.70 11.33 -14.52
CA MET A 116 4.64 11.54 -13.54
C MET A 116 3.69 10.35 -13.49
N LYS A 117 3.32 9.84 -14.67
CA LYS A 117 2.54 8.59 -14.79
C LYS A 117 3.24 7.41 -14.11
N LEU A 118 4.56 7.24 -14.30
CA LEU A 118 5.31 6.18 -13.64
C LEU A 118 5.35 6.35 -12.12
N HIS A 119 5.52 7.57 -11.60
CA HIS A 119 5.47 7.81 -10.15
C HIS A 119 4.10 7.47 -9.56
N VAL A 120 3.01 7.87 -10.22
CA VAL A 120 1.64 7.49 -9.84
C VAL A 120 1.43 5.97 -9.90
N GLU A 121 2.00 5.27 -10.89
CA GLU A 121 1.95 3.82 -10.96
C GLU A 121 2.75 3.15 -9.83
N PHE A 122 3.92 3.67 -9.50
CA PHE A 122 4.77 3.12 -8.44
C PHE A 122 4.14 3.35 -7.07
N ALA A 123 3.57 4.52 -6.82
CA ALA A 123 2.80 4.78 -5.61
C ALA A 123 1.62 3.82 -5.47
N LYS A 124 0.88 3.53 -6.55
CA LYS A 124 -0.14 2.47 -6.55
C LYS A 124 0.42 1.11 -6.16
N ARG A 125 1.61 0.74 -6.65
CA ARG A 125 2.26 -0.52 -6.24
C ARG A 125 2.62 -0.51 -4.77
N ARG A 126 3.15 0.59 -4.24
CA ARG A 126 3.45 0.73 -2.81
C ARG A 126 2.20 0.55 -1.96
N LEU A 127 1.05 1.11 -2.36
CA LEU A 127 -0.25 0.86 -1.70
C LEU A 127 -0.56 -0.64 -1.61
N THR A 128 -0.48 -1.37 -2.72
CA THR A 128 -0.70 -2.82 -2.74
C THR A 128 0.31 -3.57 -1.88
N GLU A 129 1.57 -3.12 -1.84
CA GLU A 129 2.58 -3.71 -0.95
C GLU A 129 2.21 -3.52 0.53
N VAL A 130 1.70 -2.35 0.93
CA VAL A 130 1.22 -2.14 2.31
C VAL A 130 0.03 -3.07 2.62
N GLU A 131 -0.95 -3.21 1.72
CA GLU A 131 -2.08 -4.14 1.88
C GLU A 131 -1.60 -5.59 2.09
N GLN A 132 -0.64 -6.03 1.29
CA GLN A 132 -0.04 -7.37 1.38
C GLN A 132 0.71 -7.56 2.69
N ILE A 133 1.51 -6.59 3.12
CA ILE A 133 2.27 -6.67 4.38
C ILE A 133 1.31 -6.75 5.57
N LEU A 134 0.29 -5.89 5.62
CA LEU A 134 -0.69 -5.90 6.71
C LEU A 134 -1.44 -7.24 6.82
N SER A 135 -1.71 -7.87 5.67
CA SER A 135 -2.38 -9.16 5.56
C SER A 135 -1.46 -10.37 5.80
N SER A 136 -0.14 -10.17 5.84
CA SER A 136 0.84 -11.25 6.11
C SER A 136 0.82 -11.68 7.57
N ASP A 137 1.64 -12.66 8.00
CA ASP A 137 1.87 -13.00 9.43
C ASP A 137 3.27 -12.58 9.92
N SER A 138 3.91 -11.63 9.24
CA SER A 138 5.27 -11.20 9.57
C SER A 138 5.37 -10.57 10.97
N LYS A 139 6.43 -10.89 11.72
CA LYS A 139 6.76 -10.18 12.97
C LYS A 139 7.33 -8.78 12.73
N GLN A 140 7.72 -8.47 11.49
CA GLN A 140 8.31 -7.20 11.09
C GLN A 140 7.33 -6.32 10.32
N LYS A 141 6.02 -6.60 10.38
CA LYS A 141 4.98 -5.87 9.63
C LYS A 141 5.12 -4.36 9.72
N GLU A 142 5.24 -3.82 10.93
CA GLU A 142 5.29 -2.37 11.14
C GLU A 142 6.49 -1.73 10.43
N GLU A 143 7.68 -2.36 10.51
CA GLU A 143 8.89 -1.88 9.84
C GLU A 143 8.75 -1.95 8.32
N LEU A 144 8.22 -3.07 7.79
CA LEU A 144 8.00 -3.24 6.36
C LEU A 144 6.95 -2.25 5.82
N VAL A 145 5.89 -1.97 6.59
CA VAL A 145 4.90 -0.93 6.29
C VAL A 145 5.58 0.43 6.25
N LYS A 146 6.41 0.79 7.24
CA LYS A 146 7.16 2.06 7.24
C LYS A 146 8.01 2.22 5.99
N VAL A 147 8.70 1.16 5.55
CA VAL A 147 9.49 1.18 4.30
C VAL A 147 8.61 1.41 3.07
N ALA A 148 7.51 0.66 2.93
CA ALA A 148 6.60 0.83 1.79
C ALA A 148 5.95 2.23 1.77
N VAL A 149 5.55 2.73 2.93
CA VAL A 149 4.95 4.07 3.11
C VAL A 149 5.96 5.16 2.80
N GLY A 150 7.19 5.08 3.31
CA GLY A 150 8.24 6.05 2.98
C GLY A 150 8.54 6.09 1.47
N GLN A 151 8.49 4.94 0.79
CA GLN A 151 8.60 4.91 -0.66
C GLN A 151 7.38 5.50 -1.38
N PHE A 152 6.17 5.27 -0.88
CA PHE A 152 4.95 5.91 -1.38
C PHE A 152 5.08 7.44 -1.29
N THR A 153 5.48 7.95 -0.12
CA THR A 153 5.75 9.37 0.13
C THR A 153 6.73 9.93 -0.89
N ASN A 154 7.87 9.27 -1.11
CA ASN A 154 8.83 9.69 -2.13
C ASN A 154 8.23 9.77 -3.54
N GLN A 155 7.36 8.82 -3.93
CA GLN A 155 6.70 8.89 -5.24
C GLN A 155 5.73 10.08 -5.32
N MET A 156 5.00 10.37 -4.24
CA MET A 156 4.06 11.49 -4.19
C MET A 156 4.77 12.85 -4.21
N ASP A 157 5.94 12.96 -3.58
CA ASP A 157 6.77 14.16 -3.67
C ASP A 157 7.23 14.43 -5.12
N GLU A 158 7.64 13.38 -5.84
CA GLU A 158 7.99 13.50 -7.26
C GLU A 158 6.78 13.89 -8.12
N VAL A 159 5.59 13.33 -7.84
CA VAL A 159 4.34 13.75 -8.49
C VAL A 159 4.07 15.24 -8.24
N ASN A 160 4.20 15.71 -6.99
CA ASN A 160 3.96 17.12 -6.63
C ASN A 160 4.92 18.08 -7.34
N GLN A 161 6.20 17.72 -7.42
CA GLN A 161 7.19 18.50 -8.17
C GLN A 161 6.84 18.57 -9.66
N GLN A 162 6.40 17.46 -10.24
CA GLN A 162 6.08 17.38 -11.67
C GLN A 162 4.74 18.03 -12.04
N ILE A 163 3.73 17.97 -11.16
CA ILE A 163 2.47 18.71 -11.31
C ILE A 163 2.74 20.20 -11.50
N SER A 164 3.67 20.77 -10.71
CA SER A 164 4.04 22.18 -10.81
C SER A 164 4.64 22.55 -12.17
N ASN A 165 5.38 21.63 -12.80
CA ASN A 165 6.00 21.83 -14.11
C ASN A 165 5.02 21.61 -15.26
N ILE A 166 4.11 20.63 -15.15
CA ILE A 166 3.15 20.25 -16.20
C ILE A 166 2.00 21.25 -16.33
N LYS A 167 1.72 22.06 -15.29
CA LYS A 167 0.77 23.20 -15.32
C LYS A 167 0.94 24.12 -16.55
N ILE A 168 2.10 24.08 -17.23
CA ILE A 168 2.46 24.93 -18.37
C ILE A 168 2.24 24.24 -19.73
N SER A 169 2.22 22.90 -19.82
CA SER A 169 2.20 22.18 -21.12
C SER A 169 0.89 21.46 -21.46
N ASN A 170 0.22 20.84 -20.49
CA ASN A 170 -1.06 20.14 -20.73
C ASN A 170 -1.90 20.07 -19.44
N ALA A 171 -2.80 21.03 -19.28
CA ALA A 171 -3.46 21.26 -18.00
C ALA A 171 -4.59 20.26 -17.69
N THR A 172 -5.31 19.75 -18.71
CA THR A 172 -6.30 18.68 -18.55
C THR A 172 -5.67 17.39 -18.05
N GLN A 173 -4.52 17.02 -18.59
CA GLN A 173 -3.82 15.80 -18.18
C GLN A 173 -3.16 15.94 -16.80
N ALA A 174 -2.73 17.14 -16.43
CA ALA A 174 -2.30 17.45 -15.06
C ALA A 174 -3.46 17.23 -14.06
N ALA A 175 -4.67 17.68 -14.40
CA ALA A 175 -5.86 17.46 -13.58
C ALA A 175 -6.22 15.98 -13.43
N GLU A 176 -6.18 15.19 -14.52
CA GLU A 176 -6.44 13.74 -14.46
C GLU A 176 -5.46 13.02 -13.52
N LEU A 177 -4.16 13.32 -13.65
CA LEU A 177 -3.14 12.68 -12.83
C LEU A 177 -3.15 13.19 -11.38
N ALA A 178 -3.54 14.46 -11.17
CA ALA A 178 -3.79 15.01 -9.84
C ALA A 178 -4.94 14.26 -9.14
N VAL A 179 -6.05 13.98 -9.83
CA VAL A 179 -7.15 13.18 -9.27
C VAL A 179 -6.68 11.79 -8.87
N ILE A 180 -5.88 11.12 -9.72
CA ILE A 180 -5.37 9.78 -9.38
C ILE A 180 -4.40 9.84 -8.18
N ALA A 181 -3.53 10.85 -8.12
CA ALA A 181 -2.61 11.04 -6.99
C ALA A 181 -3.38 11.30 -5.67
N ASP A 182 -4.47 12.06 -5.75
CA ASP A 182 -5.38 12.31 -4.63
C ASP A 182 -6.07 11.03 -4.14
N GLU A 183 -6.61 10.24 -5.06
CA GLU A 183 -7.24 8.95 -4.75
C GLU A 183 -6.26 8.02 -4.03
N GLN A 184 -5.02 7.94 -4.52
CA GLN A 184 -3.98 7.12 -3.89
C GLN A 184 -3.55 7.65 -2.52
N SER A 185 -3.43 8.97 -2.38
CA SER A 185 -3.13 9.62 -1.09
C SER A 185 -4.24 9.38 -0.07
N SER A 186 -5.51 9.44 -0.49
CA SER A 186 -6.65 9.09 0.36
C SER A 186 -6.65 7.61 0.74
N ALA A 187 -6.29 6.73 -0.20
CA ALA A 187 -6.24 5.29 0.04
C ALA A 187 -5.18 4.92 1.09
N ILE A 188 -3.98 5.50 1.03
CA ILE A 188 -2.93 5.17 2.00
C ILE A 188 -3.34 5.62 3.41
N SER A 189 -3.90 6.82 3.56
CA SER A 189 -4.34 7.31 4.87
C SER A 189 -5.45 6.44 5.47
N LYS A 190 -6.42 6.01 4.64
CA LYS A 190 -7.50 5.10 5.10
C LYS A 190 -6.96 3.75 5.55
N LEU A 191 -5.99 3.22 4.79
CA LEU A 191 -5.37 1.94 5.06
C LEU A 191 -4.51 1.98 6.33
N LEU A 192 -3.73 3.04 6.52
CA LEU A 192 -2.95 3.22 7.75
C LEU A 192 -3.84 3.43 8.98
N ALA A 193 -4.91 4.21 8.83
CA ALA A 193 -5.90 4.40 9.90
C ALA A 193 -6.61 3.10 10.29
N SER A 194 -6.98 2.25 9.34
CA SER A 194 -7.64 0.96 9.64
C SER A 194 -6.69 -0.04 10.33
N ALA A 195 -5.39 0.09 10.09
CA ALA A 195 -4.36 -0.68 10.76
C ALA A 195 -3.91 -0.07 12.11
N ASN A 196 -4.46 1.08 12.51
CA ASN A 196 -4.05 1.86 13.67
C ASN A 196 -2.54 2.18 13.66
N LEU A 197 -1.99 2.44 12.47
CA LEU A 197 -0.59 2.81 12.27
C LEU A 197 -0.51 4.31 11.96
N GLU A 198 -0.02 5.10 12.89
CA GLU A 198 0.26 6.52 12.63
C GLU A 198 1.58 6.67 11.88
N ASN A 199 1.60 7.52 10.85
CA ASN A 199 2.81 7.83 10.09
C ASN A 199 2.80 9.31 9.68
N LYS A 200 3.61 10.11 10.39
CA LYS A 200 3.71 11.56 10.14
C LYS A 200 4.20 11.90 8.74
N GLU A 201 5.16 11.13 8.21
CA GLU A 201 5.69 11.35 6.85
C GLU A 201 4.61 11.09 5.79
N ALA A 202 3.75 10.10 6.01
CA ALA A 202 2.61 9.81 5.13
C ALA A 202 1.58 10.94 5.20
N ASP A 203 1.24 11.40 6.40
CA ASP A 203 0.28 12.48 6.61
C ASP A 203 0.76 13.79 5.96
N GLU A 204 2.05 14.12 6.09
CA GLU A 204 2.67 15.27 5.43
C GLU A 204 2.63 15.15 3.90
N ALA A 205 3.01 13.99 3.35
CA ALA A 205 2.97 13.75 1.90
C ALA A 205 1.55 13.86 1.33
N VAL A 206 0.58 13.28 2.03
CA VAL A 206 -0.84 13.34 1.67
C VAL A 206 -1.32 14.79 1.70
N ASN A 207 -0.95 15.58 2.72
CA ASN A 207 -1.30 17.00 2.79
C ASN A 207 -0.70 17.80 1.63
N ASN A 208 0.58 17.58 1.28
CA ASN A 208 1.23 18.23 0.14
C ASN A 208 0.52 17.91 -1.19
N VAL A 209 0.14 16.64 -1.40
CA VAL A 209 -0.63 16.23 -2.58
C VAL A 209 -1.98 16.94 -2.60
N ASN A 210 -2.70 16.95 -1.49
CA ASN A 210 -4.01 17.60 -1.38
C ASN A 210 -3.94 19.08 -1.80
N GLU A 211 -2.96 19.83 -1.29
CA GLU A 211 -2.78 21.25 -1.62
C GLU A 211 -2.54 21.46 -3.12
N GLN A 212 -1.65 20.66 -3.73
CA GLN A 212 -1.35 20.78 -5.15
C GLN A 212 -2.53 20.39 -6.04
N VAL A 213 -3.24 19.33 -5.69
CA VAL A 213 -4.42 18.85 -6.42
C VAL A 213 -5.51 19.93 -6.40
N VAL A 214 -5.78 20.53 -5.23
CA VAL A 214 -6.75 21.61 -5.11
C VAL A 214 -6.37 22.78 -6.01
N GLU A 215 -5.12 23.22 -6.00
CA GLU A 215 -4.68 24.34 -6.86
C GLU A 215 -4.82 24.01 -8.35
N VAL A 216 -4.50 22.78 -8.77
CA VAL A 216 -4.69 22.33 -10.16
C VAL A 216 -6.16 22.32 -10.54
N LEU A 217 -7.02 21.67 -9.74
CA LEU A 217 -8.43 21.48 -10.07
C LEU A 217 -9.21 22.80 -10.02
N VAL A 218 -8.94 23.65 -9.03
CA VAL A 218 -9.53 24.99 -8.96
C VAL A 218 -9.06 25.82 -10.14
N GLY A 219 -7.76 25.86 -10.41
CA GLY A 219 -7.19 26.64 -11.51
C GLY A 219 -7.73 26.21 -12.88
N GLU A 220 -7.89 24.91 -13.12
CA GLU A 220 -8.47 24.38 -14.35
C GLU A 220 -9.95 24.68 -14.48
N THR A 221 -10.71 24.56 -13.38
CA THR A 221 -12.15 24.86 -13.38
C THR A 221 -12.41 26.35 -13.61
N GLU A 222 -11.59 27.23 -13.02
CA GLU A 222 -11.67 28.69 -13.21
C GLU A 222 -11.29 29.11 -14.64
N LYS A 223 -10.29 28.48 -15.26
CA LYS A 223 -9.82 28.80 -16.61
C LYS A 223 -10.68 28.21 -17.71
N LEU A 224 -11.09 26.95 -17.56
CA LEU A 224 -11.83 26.19 -18.56
C LEU A 224 -12.98 25.41 -17.90
N PRO A 225 -14.12 26.07 -17.63
CA PRO A 225 -15.27 25.41 -17.04
C PRO A 225 -15.79 24.31 -17.97
N SER A 226 -15.66 23.06 -17.54
CA SER A 226 -16.20 21.87 -18.22
C SER A 226 -16.94 20.99 -17.22
N GLU A 227 -17.84 20.14 -17.70
CA GLU A 227 -18.57 19.18 -16.86
C GLU A 227 -17.58 18.29 -16.09
N LEU A 228 -16.52 17.81 -16.77
CA LEU A 228 -15.48 17.00 -16.17
C LEU A 228 -14.70 17.74 -15.07
N ASN A 229 -14.26 18.98 -15.34
CA ASN A 229 -13.49 19.76 -14.36
C ASN A 229 -14.33 20.08 -13.12
N THR A 230 -15.60 20.46 -13.32
CA THR A 230 -16.54 20.73 -12.24
C THR A 230 -16.82 19.47 -11.42
N GLN A 231 -16.98 18.32 -12.08
CA GLN A 231 -17.19 17.04 -11.41
C GLN A 231 -15.96 16.63 -10.59
N ASN A 232 -14.75 16.72 -11.16
CA ASN A 232 -13.51 16.41 -10.45
C ASN A 232 -13.33 17.30 -9.20
N LEU A 233 -13.58 18.61 -9.34
CA LEU A 233 -13.50 19.55 -8.23
C LEU A 233 -14.57 19.28 -7.17
N SER A 234 -15.81 18.99 -7.58
CA SER A 234 -16.91 18.64 -6.68
C SER A 234 -16.63 17.34 -5.92
N ASN A 235 -16.08 16.33 -6.59
CA ASN A 235 -15.68 15.07 -5.97
C ASN A 235 -14.58 15.30 -4.93
N LYS A 236 -13.55 16.08 -5.30
CA LYS A 236 -12.47 16.46 -4.39
C LYS A 236 -13.00 17.15 -3.13
N PHE A 237 -13.82 18.19 -3.30
CA PHE A 237 -14.44 18.92 -2.19
C PHE A 237 -15.27 18.00 -1.28
N SER A 238 -16.13 17.17 -1.88
CA SER A 238 -17.00 16.27 -1.13
C SER A 238 -16.21 15.22 -0.35
N ASN A 239 -15.14 14.68 -0.94
CA ASN A 239 -14.28 13.70 -0.31
C ASN A 239 -13.49 14.30 0.86
N ASP A 240 -12.93 15.50 0.68
CA ASP A 240 -12.20 16.20 1.74
C ASP A 240 -13.12 16.50 2.92
N LEU A 241 -14.33 16.99 2.65
CA LEU A 241 -15.31 17.30 3.67
C LEU A 241 -15.77 16.04 4.43
N LEU A 242 -16.05 14.95 3.72
CA LEU A 242 -16.38 13.66 4.33
C LEU A 242 -15.23 13.14 5.21
N SER A 243 -13.98 13.31 4.77
CA SER A 243 -12.81 12.88 5.54
C SER A 243 -12.70 13.63 6.88
N ILE A 244 -12.95 14.95 6.86
CA ILE A 244 -12.98 15.80 8.06
C ILE A 244 -14.10 15.34 8.99
N GLU A 245 -15.31 15.11 8.49
CA GLU A 245 -16.44 14.66 9.32
C GLU A 245 -16.18 13.30 9.99
N ILE A 246 -15.55 12.36 9.28
CA ILE A 246 -15.20 11.06 9.82
C ILE A 246 -14.17 11.21 10.96
N GLN A 247 -13.11 11.99 10.72
CA GLN A 247 -12.06 12.22 11.72
C GLN A 247 -12.60 12.97 12.94
N GLN A 248 -13.42 14.00 12.73
CA GLN A 248 -14.10 14.74 13.79
C GLN A 248 -14.93 13.82 14.68
N LYS A 249 -15.77 12.96 14.08
CA LYS A 249 -16.62 12.01 14.84
C LYS A 249 -15.78 11.01 15.63
N ALA A 250 -14.71 10.48 15.03
CA ALA A 250 -13.80 9.56 15.72
C ALA A 250 -13.11 10.23 16.92
N LEU A 251 -12.60 11.46 16.75
CA LEU A 251 -11.93 12.21 17.81
C LEU A 251 -12.89 12.65 18.92
N LEU A 252 -14.12 13.05 18.59
CA LEU A 252 -15.16 13.32 19.59
C LEU A 252 -15.47 12.08 20.42
N GLY A 253 -15.49 10.88 19.81
CA GLY A 253 -15.62 9.62 20.52
C GLY A 253 -14.48 9.37 21.50
N ARG A 254 -13.22 9.54 21.06
CA ARG A 254 -12.02 9.42 21.91
C ARG A 254 -12.03 10.42 23.07
N LEU A 255 -12.40 11.68 22.81
CA LEU A 255 -12.53 12.72 23.84
C LEU A 255 -13.56 12.36 24.91
N VAL A 256 -14.69 11.74 24.53
CA VAL A 256 -15.69 11.26 25.51
C VAL A 256 -15.11 10.15 26.38
N VAL A 257 -14.34 9.23 25.81
CA VAL A 257 -13.66 8.17 26.58
C VAL A 257 -12.64 8.80 27.54
N LEU A 258 -11.78 9.69 27.05
CA LEU A 258 -10.80 10.41 27.88
C LEU A 258 -11.46 11.13 29.04
N GLN A 259 -12.56 11.85 28.80
CA GLN A 259 -13.29 12.57 29.84
C GLN A 259 -13.80 11.64 30.96
N ASN A 260 -14.11 10.38 30.64
CA ASN A 260 -14.55 9.40 31.64
C ASN A 260 -13.38 8.72 32.39
N VAL A 261 -12.21 8.64 31.77
CA VAL A 261 -11.03 7.95 32.33
C VAL A 261 -10.14 8.89 33.14
N LEU A 262 -10.00 10.16 32.71
CA LEU A 262 -9.13 11.14 33.36
C LEU A 262 -9.32 11.29 34.88
N PRO A 263 -10.54 11.25 35.45
CA PRO A 263 -10.72 11.34 36.90
C PRO A 263 -10.01 10.25 37.72
N GLN A 264 -9.58 9.15 37.09
CA GLN A 264 -8.78 8.10 37.73
C GLN A 264 -7.30 8.47 37.86
N TYR A 265 -6.85 9.51 37.14
CA TYR A 265 -5.46 9.96 37.05
C TYR A 265 -5.37 11.48 37.32
N PRO A 266 -5.44 11.95 38.58
CA PRO A 266 -5.59 13.37 38.91
C PRO A 266 -4.48 14.27 38.36
N GLU A 267 -3.23 13.80 38.31
CA GLU A 267 -2.12 14.56 37.73
C GLU A 267 -2.28 14.78 36.22
N VAL A 268 -2.74 13.74 35.51
CA VAL A 268 -3.00 13.79 34.07
C VAL A 268 -4.25 14.64 33.79
N GLU A 269 -5.30 14.49 34.59
CA GLU A 269 -6.51 15.31 34.52
C GLU A 269 -6.18 16.80 34.65
N GLN A 270 -5.41 17.17 35.68
CA GLN A 270 -5.00 18.55 35.91
C GLN A 270 -4.25 19.14 34.71
N LYS A 271 -3.43 18.33 34.04
CA LYS A 271 -2.63 18.76 32.89
C LYS A 271 -3.47 18.96 31.62
N TYR A 272 -4.43 18.08 31.34
CA TYR A 272 -5.08 18.01 30.02
C TYR A 272 -6.56 18.45 29.97
N ILE A 273 -7.30 18.45 31.10
CA ILE A 273 -8.76 18.62 31.07
C ILE A 273 -9.22 19.91 30.37
N ALA A 274 -8.54 21.04 30.62
CA ALA A 274 -8.90 22.33 30.04
C ALA A 274 -8.70 22.35 28.51
N GLU A 275 -7.58 21.84 28.04
CA GLU A 275 -7.26 21.78 26.61
C GLU A 275 -8.18 20.79 25.86
N LEU A 276 -8.49 19.64 26.47
CA LEU A 276 -9.41 18.67 25.88
C LEU A 276 -10.85 19.22 25.75
N LEU A 277 -11.31 20.01 26.74
CA LEU A 277 -12.59 20.71 26.65
C LEU A 277 -12.57 21.81 25.58
N ARG A 278 -11.46 22.54 25.43
CA ARG A 278 -11.28 23.53 24.35
C ARG A 278 -11.39 22.85 22.98
N VAL A 279 -10.61 21.80 22.75
CA VAL A 279 -10.61 21.04 21.49
C VAL A 279 -11.99 20.44 21.19
N ARG A 280 -12.68 19.91 22.20
CA ARG A 280 -14.06 19.42 22.03
C ARG A 280 -14.99 20.51 21.49
N ASN A 281 -14.92 21.72 22.04
CA ASN A 281 -15.76 22.84 21.58
C ASN A 281 -15.37 23.29 20.17
N GLU A 282 -14.07 23.33 19.85
CA GLU A 282 -13.59 23.62 18.49
C GLU A 282 -14.13 22.60 17.48
N PHE A 283 -14.11 21.31 17.82
CA PHE A 283 -14.69 20.26 16.99
C PHE A 283 -16.19 20.42 16.79
N LEU A 284 -16.96 20.82 17.81
CA LEU A 284 -18.40 21.07 17.64
C LEU A 284 -18.66 22.25 16.67
N GLY A 285 -17.78 23.25 16.67
CA GLY A 285 -17.85 24.39 15.75
C GLY A 285 -17.48 24.07 14.30
N LEU A 286 -16.87 22.91 14.01
CA LEU A 286 -16.55 22.53 12.63
C LEU A 286 -17.80 22.32 11.76
N ASN A 287 -18.94 21.98 12.35
CA ASN A 287 -20.20 21.80 11.61
C ASN A 287 -20.63 23.09 10.90
N ASP A 288 -20.47 24.23 11.57
CA ASP A 288 -20.82 25.54 11.01
C ASP A 288 -19.83 25.92 9.89
N LYS A 289 -18.54 25.64 10.07
CA LYS A 289 -17.51 25.83 9.03
C LYS A 289 -17.75 24.95 7.81
N SER A 290 -18.18 23.70 8.01
CA SER A 290 -18.58 22.78 6.93
C SER A 290 -19.73 23.36 6.12
N ALA A 291 -20.76 23.88 6.79
CA ALA A 291 -21.90 24.52 6.12
C ALA A 291 -21.49 25.79 5.35
N GLU A 292 -20.60 26.61 5.92
CA GLU A 292 -20.04 27.79 5.27
C GLU A 292 -19.24 27.41 4.01
N ALA A 293 -18.39 26.38 4.11
CA ALA A 293 -17.61 25.87 2.98
C ALA A 293 -18.52 25.36 1.85
N MET A 294 -19.58 24.60 2.18
CA MET A 294 -20.57 24.13 1.20
C MET A 294 -21.28 25.29 0.48
N ASN A 295 -21.68 26.32 1.24
CA ASN A 295 -22.35 27.51 0.68
C ASN A 295 -21.41 28.28 -0.25
N LEU A 296 -20.16 28.49 0.15
CA LEU A 296 -19.14 29.13 -0.68
C LEU A 296 -18.88 28.33 -1.96
N PHE A 297 -18.76 27.01 -1.84
CA PHE A 297 -18.54 26.13 -2.98
C PHE A 297 -19.71 26.20 -3.98
N ALA A 298 -20.96 26.18 -3.49
CA ALA A 298 -22.16 26.20 -4.30
C ALA A 298 -22.31 27.49 -5.16
N VAL A 299 -21.74 28.61 -4.71
CA VAL A 299 -21.76 29.88 -5.44
C VAL A 299 -20.49 30.11 -6.28
N GLY A 300 -19.61 29.11 -6.42
CA GLY A 300 -18.37 29.19 -7.18
C GLY A 300 -17.20 29.83 -6.43
N GLY A 301 -17.31 30.02 -5.11
CA GLY A 301 -16.25 30.52 -4.23
C GLY A 301 -15.21 29.46 -3.88
N TYR A 302 -14.69 28.72 -4.87
CA TYR A 302 -13.91 27.50 -4.67
C TYR A 302 -12.67 27.71 -3.79
N ARG A 303 -11.86 28.74 -4.07
CA ARG A 303 -10.63 29.02 -3.30
C ARG A 303 -10.91 29.21 -1.80
N LYS A 304 -11.93 30.01 -1.46
CA LYS A 304 -12.33 30.24 -0.06
C LYS A 304 -12.94 28.99 0.58
N ALA A 305 -13.71 28.21 -0.18
CA ALA A 305 -14.26 26.95 0.32
C ALA A 305 -13.14 25.97 0.70
N PHE A 306 -12.11 25.82 -0.14
CA PHE A 306 -10.95 24.99 0.17
C PHE A 306 -10.04 25.57 1.26
N GLU A 307 -9.97 26.90 1.41
CA GLU A 307 -9.30 27.53 2.55
C GLU A 307 -9.96 27.13 3.88
N LEU A 308 -11.30 27.10 3.95
CA LEU A 308 -12.01 26.60 5.13
C LEU A 308 -11.75 25.12 5.37
N ILE A 309 -11.73 24.29 4.31
CA ILE A 309 -11.36 22.86 4.40
C ILE A 309 -9.97 22.69 5.02
N ALA A 310 -8.98 23.47 4.55
CA ALA A 310 -7.63 23.44 5.08
C ALA A 310 -7.57 23.85 6.57
N GLN A 311 -8.29 24.91 6.95
CA GLN A 311 -8.38 25.32 8.37
C GLN A 311 -9.02 24.25 9.25
N MET A 312 -10.10 23.60 8.78
CA MET A 312 -10.73 22.51 9.52
C MET A 312 -9.78 21.33 9.70
N ARG A 313 -8.97 20.99 8.69
CA ARG A 313 -7.96 19.95 8.78
C ARG A 313 -6.90 20.26 9.84
N ILE A 314 -6.38 21.49 9.86
CA ILE A 314 -5.43 21.95 10.90
C ILE A 314 -6.03 21.79 12.31
N THR A 315 -7.30 22.14 12.49
CA THR A 315 -8.01 21.93 13.76
C THR A 315 -8.08 20.45 14.12
N ILE A 316 -8.44 19.58 13.18
CA ILE A 316 -8.48 18.13 13.39
C ILE A 316 -7.11 17.55 13.77
N ASP A 317 -6.05 17.94 13.07
CA ASP A 317 -4.70 17.40 13.29
C ASP A 317 -4.13 17.85 14.63
N SER A 318 -4.30 19.14 14.98
CA SER A 318 -3.88 19.66 16.29
C SER A 318 -4.64 18.99 17.44
N GLY A 319 -5.95 18.79 17.30
CA GLY A 319 -6.74 18.10 18.31
C GLY A 319 -6.39 16.61 18.41
N ARG A 320 -6.11 15.92 17.30
CA ARG A 320 -5.61 14.54 17.31
C ARG A 320 -4.30 14.39 18.06
N ALA A 321 -3.35 15.31 17.83
CA ALA A 321 -2.07 15.29 18.53
C ALA A 321 -2.26 15.41 20.04
N LEU A 322 -3.11 16.33 20.50
CA LEU A 322 -3.43 16.49 21.91
C LEU A 322 -4.12 15.25 22.52
N VAL A 323 -5.12 14.70 21.83
CA VAL A 323 -5.82 13.48 22.28
C VAL A 323 -4.83 12.33 22.44
N THR A 324 -3.94 12.15 21.47
CA THR A 324 -2.93 11.09 21.50
C THR A 324 -1.91 11.30 22.63
N GLU A 325 -1.49 12.54 22.87
CA GLU A 325 -0.61 12.87 23.99
C GLU A 325 -1.28 12.55 25.34
N ALA A 326 -2.56 12.88 25.51
CA ALA A 326 -3.31 12.57 26.72
C ALA A 326 -3.51 11.05 26.91
N GLU A 327 -3.78 10.30 25.83
CA GLU A 327 -3.89 8.84 25.87
C GLU A 327 -2.57 8.17 26.28
N LEU A 328 -1.45 8.65 25.76
CA LEU A 328 -0.12 8.18 26.15
C LEU A 328 0.17 8.48 27.63
N ALA A 329 -0.12 9.70 28.08
CA ALA A 329 0.06 10.07 29.48
C ALA A 329 -0.78 9.21 30.44
N ILE A 330 -2.02 8.86 30.06
CA ILE A 330 -2.85 7.92 30.82
C ILE A 330 -2.22 6.52 30.83
N THR A 331 -1.71 6.07 29.68
CA THR A 331 -1.07 4.76 29.56
C THR A 331 0.16 4.66 30.46
N ASP A 332 1.02 5.68 30.44
CA ASP A 332 2.20 5.76 31.30
C ASP A 332 1.82 5.77 32.78
N ALA A 333 0.79 6.55 33.15
CA ALA A 333 0.29 6.60 34.52
C ALA A 333 -0.32 5.27 34.99
N ALA A 334 -1.03 4.56 34.10
CA ALA A 334 -1.59 3.24 34.39
C ALA A 334 -0.50 2.19 34.66
N VAL A 335 0.55 2.19 33.84
CA VAL A 335 1.70 1.28 34.02
C VAL A 335 2.43 1.58 35.33
N ALA A 336 2.60 2.86 35.68
CA ALA A 336 3.21 3.24 36.96
C ALA A 336 2.37 2.79 38.16
N GLN A 337 1.04 2.96 38.13
CA GLN A 337 0.15 2.47 39.19
C GLN A 337 0.21 0.94 39.36
N GLU A 338 0.27 0.18 38.26
CA GLU A 338 0.38 -1.29 38.31
C GLU A 338 1.71 -1.75 38.91
N GLN A 339 2.81 -1.04 38.61
CA GLN A 339 4.12 -1.31 39.21
C GLN A 339 4.13 -1.03 40.71
N GLU A 340 3.56 0.09 41.16
CA GLU A 340 3.44 0.43 42.58
C GLU A 340 2.60 -0.60 43.35
N GLN A 341 1.50 -1.07 42.76
CA GLN A 341 0.66 -2.12 43.36
C GLN A 341 1.41 -3.44 43.50
N ASN A 342 2.16 -3.87 42.48
CA ASN A 342 2.96 -5.10 42.55
C ASN A 342 4.06 -5.03 43.62
N ILE A 343 4.73 -3.88 43.77
CA ILE A 343 5.74 -3.67 44.82
C ILE A 343 5.10 -3.76 46.21
N GLN A 344 3.94 -3.13 46.41
CA GLN A 344 3.22 -3.19 47.69
C GLN A 344 2.73 -4.60 48.04
N GLU A 345 2.32 -5.40 47.05
CA GLU A 345 1.95 -6.80 47.25
C GLU A 345 3.15 -7.70 47.60
N GLU A 346 4.33 -7.44 47.03
CA GLU A 346 5.57 -8.15 47.39
C GLU A 346 6.05 -7.81 48.80
N GLU A 347 6.04 -6.53 49.19
CA GLU A 347 6.40 -6.10 50.55
C GLU A 347 5.43 -6.69 51.61
N GLN A 348 4.13 -6.74 51.31
CA GLN A 348 3.16 -7.37 52.21
C GLN A 348 3.38 -8.88 52.36
N LYS A 349 3.78 -9.59 51.30
CA LYS A 349 4.12 -11.01 51.37
C LYS A 349 5.37 -11.26 52.20
N GLU A 350 6.43 -10.47 52.02
CA GLU A 350 7.66 -10.61 52.81
C GLU A 350 7.42 -10.35 54.30
N THR A 351 6.66 -9.30 54.63
CA THR A 351 6.34 -8.96 56.03
C THR A 351 5.49 -10.05 56.72
N THR A 352 4.62 -10.73 55.96
CA THR A 352 3.80 -11.83 56.49
C THR A 352 4.62 -13.10 56.74
N VAL A 353 5.60 -13.39 55.89
CA VAL A 353 6.51 -14.54 56.03
C VAL A 353 7.49 -14.36 57.20
N GLU A 354 8.00 -13.15 57.45
CA GLU A 354 8.84 -12.84 58.63
C GLU A 354 8.07 -12.96 59.96
N ALA A 355 6.78 -12.60 59.95
CA ALA A 355 5.92 -12.73 61.12
C ALA A 355 5.59 -14.20 61.46
N GLU A 356 5.45 -15.07 60.46
CA GLU A 356 5.20 -16.50 60.65
C GLU A 356 6.47 -17.30 61.03
N THR A 357 7.66 -16.84 60.67
CA THR A 357 8.93 -17.49 61.03
C THR A 357 9.52 -17.06 62.37
N SER A 358 8.94 -16.02 63.01
CA SER A 358 9.33 -15.52 64.34
C SER A 358 8.51 -16.09 65.50
N ILE A 359 7.64 -17.07 65.23
CA ILE A 359 6.85 -17.86 66.21
C ILE A 359 7.44 -19.27 66.28
#